data_AF-A0A519MZ24-F1
#
_entry.id   AF-A0A519MZ24-F1
#
_cell.length_a   1.000
_cell.length_b   1.000
_cell.length_c   1.000
_cell.angle_alpha   90.00
_cell.angle_beta   90.00
_cell.angle_gamma   90.00
#
_symmetry.space_group_name_H-M   'P 1'
#
loop_
_entity.id
_entity.type
_entity.pdbx_description
1 polymer ?
#
loop_
_entity_poly.entity_id
_entity_poly.type
_entity_poly.pdbx_seq_one_letter_code
_entity_poly.pdbx_strand_id
1 'polypeptide(L)'
;MQSHTLALNLMISERADQRKKFAEMIREEVDSEQNISSVAEIFKAKLFLHVDRCVENPNCSSRTVLFGLAEFWNTFFKTRTERPLLAA
;
A
#
# COMPACT_ATOMS: atom_id res chain seq x y z
N MET A 1 3.95 7.81 5.28
CA MET A 1 4.02 6.54 6.06
C MET A 1 2.72 6.26 6.79
N GLN A 2 1.70 5.80 6.06
CA GLN A 2 0.43 5.33 6.63
C GLN A 2 -0.15 4.11 5.91
N SER A 3 0.55 3.51 4.93
CA SER A 3 -0.01 2.47 4.06
C SER A 3 -0.62 1.29 4.83
N HIS A 4 0.01 0.88 5.94
CA HIS A 4 -0.52 -0.15 6.83
C HIS A 4 -1.87 0.24 7.44
N THR A 5 -1.96 1.44 8.03
CA THR A 5 -3.18 1.97 8.64
C THR A 5 -4.28 2.18 7.60
N LEU A 6 -3.93 2.67 6.41
CA LEU A 6 -4.87 2.84 5.31
C LEU A 6 -5.41 1.50 4.80
N ALA A 7 -4.56 0.48 4.69
CA ALA A 7 -4.98 -0.87 4.31
C ALA A 7 -5.92 -1.48 5.35
N LEU A 8 -5.64 -1.31 6.65
CA LEU A 8 -6.55 -1.71 7.72
C LEU A 8 -7.91 -1.00 7.61
N ASN A 9 -7.91 0.32 7.44
CA ASN A 9 -9.12 1.12 7.29
C ASN A 9 -9.95 0.71 6.07
N LEU A 10 -9.29 0.41 4.94
CA LEU A 10 -9.93 -0.13 3.75
C LEU A 10 -10.63 -1.47 4.04
N MET A 11 -9.97 -2.36 4.76
CA MET A 11 -10.47 -3.70 5.07
C MET A 11 -11.60 -3.72 6.11
N ILE A 12 -11.70 -2.73 7.00
CA ILE A 12 -12.76 -2.69 8.02
C ILE A 12 -13.93 -1.78 7.64
N SER A 13 -13.77 -0.92 6.62
CA SER A 13 -14.83 0.02 6.24
C SER A 13 -15.99 -0.69 5.52
N GLU A 14 -17.19 -0.55 6.10
CA GLU A 14 -18.44 -1.03 5.50
C GLU A 14 -18.88 -0.16 4.31
N ARG A 15 -18.39 1.08 4.21
CA ARG A 15 -18.81 2.06 3.19
C ARG A 15 -17.92 2.03 1.96
N ALA A 16 -18.52 1.84 0.79
CA ALA A 16 -17.79 1.68 -0.47
C ALA A 16 -17.01 2.95 -0.90
N ASP A 17 -17.55 4.14 -0.66
CA ASP A 17 -16.90 5.41 -0.94
C ASP A 17 -15.66 5.65 -0.06
N GLN A 18 -15.72 5.26 1.21
CA GLN A 18 -14.57 5.32 2.12
C GLN A 18 -13.47 4.35 1.69
N ARG A 19 -13.82 3.13 1.27
CA ARG A 19 -12.85 2.17 0.74
C ARG A 19 -12.12 2.72 -0.48
N LYS A 20 -12.82 3.38 -1.40
CA LYS A 20 -12.22 4.05 -2.57
C LYS A 20 -11.24 5.14 -2.16
N LYS A 21 -11.60 5.99 -1.19
CA LYS A 21 -10.69 7.03 -0.67
C LYS A 21 -9.42 6.43 -0.06
N PHE A 22 -9.55 5.39 0.76
CA PHE A 22 -8.36 4.73 1.33
C PHE A 22 -7.49 4.09 0.24
N ALA A 23 -8.10 3.50 -0.79
CA ALA A 23 -7.39 2.94 -1.93
C ALA A 23 -6.60 4.00 -2.72
N GLU A 24 -7.21 5.16 -2.98
CA GLU A 24 -6.55 6.29 -3.64
C GLU A 24 -5.35 6.77 -2.81
N MET A 25 -5.52 6.97 -1.50
CA MET A 25 -4.42 7.39 -0.62
C MET A 25 -3.26 6.39 -0.59
N ILE A 26 -3.55 5.07 -0.59
CA ILE A 26 -2.50 4.03 -0.67
C ILE A 26 -1.73 4.15 -1.99
N ARG A 27 -2.44 4.38 -3.10
CA ARG A 27 -1.83 4.51 -4.43
C ARG A 27 -0.95 5.74 -4.52
N GLU A 28 -1.46 6.89 -4.10
CA GLU A 28 -0.71 8.14 -4.08
C GLU A 28 0.57 8.03 -3.24
N GLU A 29 0.50 7.39 -2.07
CA GLU A 29 1.67 7.18 -1.23
C GLU A 29 2.75 6.36 -1.96
N VAL A 30 2.38 5.25 -2.60
CA VAL A 30 3.33 4.38 -3.31
C VAL A 30 3.77 4.96 -4.66
N ASP A 31 2.91 5.70 -5.36
CA ASP A 31 3.25 6.40 -6.61
C ASP A 31 4.17 7.59 -6.39
N SER A 32 4.16 8.20 -5.20
CA SER A 32 5.05 9.31 -4.86
C SER A 32 6.52 8.91 -4.77
N GLU A 33 6.81 7.60 -4.67
CA GLU A 33 8.18 7.10 -4.59
C GLU A 33 8.89 7.09 -5.94
N GLN A 34 9.97 7.85 -6.01
CA GLN A 34 10.85 7.90 -7.16
C GLN A 34 12.04 6.95 -6.99
N ASN A 35 12.57 6.46 -8.11
CA ASN A 35 13.74 5.58 -8.16
C ASN A 35 13.57 4.29 -7.35
N ILE A 36 12.43 3.62 -7.49
CA ILE A 36 12.21 2.30 -6.88
C ILE A 36 12.83 1.20 -7.76
N SER A 37 13.27 0.10 -7.13
CA SER A 37 13.88 -1.02 -7.86
C SER A 37 12.84 -1.77 -8.70
N SER A 38 13.28 -2.55 -9.69
CA SER A 38 12.40 -3.41 -10.49
C SER A 38 11.58 -4.40 -9.64
N VAL A 39 12.16 -4.84 -8.52
CA VAL A 39 11.46 -5.69 -7.54
C VAL A 39 10.34 -4.91 -6.85
N ALA A 40 10.60 -3.66 -6.43
CA ALA A 40 9.59 -2.81 -5.80
C ALA A 40 8.43 -2.48 -6.77
N GLU A 41 8.70 -2.29 -8.06
CA GLU A 41 7.65 -2.13 -9.08
C GLU A 41 6.70 -3.34 -9.16
N ILE A 42 7.24 -4.56 -9.07
CA ILE A 42 6.40 -5.78 -9.03
C ILE A 42 5.51 -5.78 -7.77
N PHE A 43 6.06 -5.40 -6.62
CA PHE A 43 5.31 -5.32 -5.38
C PHE A 43 4.24 -4.22 -5.40
N LYS A 44 4.52 -3.08 -6.05
CA LYS A 44 3.56 -2.00 -6.30
C LYS A 44 2.39 -2.48 -7.14
N ALA A 45 2.65 -3.12 -8.29
CA ALA A 45 1.60 -3.65 -9.15
C ALA A 45 0.72 -4.68 -8.42
N LYS A 46 1.34 -5.57 -7.62
CA LYS A 46 0.60 -6.51 -6.77
C LYS A 46 -0.23 -5.81 -5.70
N LEU A 47 0.31 -4.78 -5.06
CA LEU A 47 -0.42 -4.02 -4.05
C LEU A 47 -1.70 -3.44 -4.67
N PHE A 48 -1.60 -2.80 -5.83
CA PHE A 48 -2.74 -2.16 -6.48
C PHE A 48 -3.82 -3.16 -6.87
N LEU A 49 -3.43 -4.33 -7.40
CA LEU A 49 -4.36 -5.43 -7.68
C LEU A 49 -5.14 -5.87 -6.43
N HIS A 50 -4.47 -6.01 -5.29
CA HIS A 50 -5.12 -6.45 -4.06
C HIS A 50 -5.93 -5.34 -3.38
N VAL A 51 -5.55 -4.07 -3.57
CA VAL A 51 -6.36 -2.91 -3.18
C VAL A 51 -7.70 -2.95 -3.90
N ASP A 52 -7.72 -3.10 -5.24
CA ASP A 52 -8.97 -3.13 -6.02
C ASP A 52 -9.93 -4.22 -5.54
N ARG A 53 -9.41 -5.43 -5.32
CA ARG A 53 -10.21 -6.56 -4.80
C ARG A 53 -10.83 -6.26 -3.44
N CYS A 54 -10.08 -5.60 -2.55
CA CYS A 54 -10.56 -5.25 -1.22
C CYS A 54 -11.49 -4.02 -1.22
N VAL A 55 -11.43 -3.14 -2.23
CA VAL A 55 -12.42 -2.06 -2.44
C VAL A 55 -13.78 -2.66 -2.81
N GLU A 56 -13.79 -3.63 -3.72
CA GLU A 56 -15.02 -4.32 -4.14
C GLU A 56 -15.60 -5.17 -3.01
N ASN A 57 -14.76 -6.02 -2.41
CA ASN A 57 -15.15 -6.87 -1.29
C ASN A 57 -14.07 -6.85 -0.20
N PRO A 58 -14.28 -6.10 0.91
CA PRO A 58 -13.30 -6.02 1.98
C PRO A 58 -13.05 -7.36 2.67
N ASN A 59 -13.99 -8.32 2.61
CA ASN A 59 -13.87 -9.65 3.20
C ASN A 59 -13.30 -10.71 2.24
N CYS A 60 -12.65 -10.30 1.13
CA CYS A 60 -12.09 -11.24 0.17
C CYS A 60 -10.80 -11.92 0.67
N SER A 61 -10.40 -12.99 -0.03
CA SER A 61 -9.14 -13.71 0.25
C SER A 61 -7.88 -12.86 0.05
N SER A 62 -7.98 -11.69 -0.57
CA SER A 62 -6.84 -10.79 -0.78
C SER A 62 -6.45 -9.98 0.45
N ARG A 63 -7.25 -9.98 1.53
CA ARG A 63 -6.96 -9.21 2.76
C ARG A 63 -5.54 -9.44 3.30
N THR A 64 -5.18 -10.71 3.49
CA THR A 64 -3.87 -11.06 4.07
C THR A 64 -2.72 -10.62 3.18
N VAL A 65 -2.90 -10.73 1.86
CA VAL A 65 -1.88 -10.31 0.88
C VAL A 65 -1.77 -8.79 0.84
N LEU A 66 -2.90 -8.08 0.81
CA LEU A 66 -2.93 -6.62 0.88
C LEU A 66 -2.21 -6.12 2.14
N PHE A 67 -2.49 -6.72 3.29
CA PHE A 67 -1.88 -6.34 4.56
C PHE A 67 -0.36 -6.53 4.53
N GLY A 68 0.13 -7.69 4.09
CA GLY A 68 1.58 -7.94 4.00
C GLY A 68 2.29 -7.01 3.01
N LEU A 69 1.65 -6.68 1.88
CA LEU A 69 2.20 -5.71 0.91
C LEU A 69 2.21 -4.29 1.49
N ALA A 70 1.18 -3.90 2.23
CA ALA A 70 1.12 -2.61 2.90
C ALA A 70 2.18 -2.50 4.02
N GLU A 71 2.45 -3.58 4.75
CA GLU A 71 3.56 -3.65 5.72
C GLU A 71 4.92 -3.54 5.07
N PHE A 72 5.12 -4.21 3.93
CA PHE A 72 6.34 -4.08 3.14
C PHE A 72 6.59 -2.62 2.77
N TRP A 73 5.59 -1.93 2.19
CA TRP A 73 5.74 -0.54 1.79
C TRP A 73 5.97 0.38 2.98
N ASN A 74 5.22 0.21 4.07
CA ASN A 74 5.45 0.96 5.31
C ASN A 74 6.89 0.81 5.83
N THR A 75 7.46 -0.40 5.74
CA THR A 75 8.86 -0.66 6.12
C THR A 75 9.83 -0.06 5.12
N PHE A 76 9.56 -0.19 3.82
CA PHE A 76 10.36 0.40 2.74
C PHE A 76 10.52 1.92 2.95
N PHE A 77 9.42 2.64 3.18
CA PHE A 77 9.44 4.08 3.47
C PHE A 77 10.25 4.42 4.72
N LYS A 78 10.07 3.66 5.83
CA LYS A 78 10.84 3.86 7.07
C LYS A 78 12.34 3.77 6.81
N THR A 79 12.77 2.70 6.13
CA THR A 79 14.20 2.47 5.87
C THR A 79 14.83 3.54 4.97
N ARG A 80 14.09 4.10 4.00
CA ARG A 80 14.56 5.22 3.18
C ARG A 80 14.64 6.54 3.96
N THR A 81 13.66 6.81 4.82
CA THR A 81 13.62 8.02 5.65
C THR A 81 14.74 8.01 6.70
N GLU A 82 15.05 6.84 7.27
CA GLU A 82 16.07 6.67 8.30
C GLU A 82 17.50 6.52 7.76
N ARG A 83 17.68 6.27 6.44
CA ARG A 83 18.99 6.25 5.77
C ARG A 83 19.04 7.21 4.57
N PRO A 84 19.10 8.53 4.81
CA PRO A 84 19.22 9.51 3.72
C PRO A 84 20.61 9.52 3.03
N LEU A 85 21.61 8.81 3.57
CA LEU A 85 23.01 8.94 3.17
C LEU A 85 23.65 7.60 2.78
N LEU A 86 23.38 7.13 1.56
CA LEU A 86 24.33 6.37 0.73
C LEU A 86 24.18 6.71 -0.77
N ALA A 87 23.66 7.90 -1.06
CA ALA A 87 23.71 8.51 -2.40
C ALA A 87 24.62 9.75 -2.29
N ALA A 88 25.93 9.49 -2.17
CA ALA A 88 27.00 10.45 -2.37
C ALA A 88 27.85 9.94 -3.54
#